data_AF-A0A3L6V4S0-F1
#
_entry.id   AF-A0A3L6V4S0-F1
#
_cell.length_a   1.000
_cell.length_b   1.000
_cell.length_c   1.000
_cell.angle_alpha   90.00
_cell.angle_beta   90.00
_cell.angle_gamma   90.00
#
_symmetry.space_group_name_H-M   'P 1'
#
loop_
_entity.id
_entity.type
_entity.pdbx_description
1 polymer ?
#
loop_
_entity_poly.entity_id
_entity_poly.type
_entity_poly.pdbx_seq_one_letter_code
_entity_poly.pdbx_strand_id
1 'polypeptide(L)'
;MKVVALVSGGKDSIYSMMKCVSHGHEIICLATLQPPHANEEVDSFMFQSIGTHVVEHIAACMELPWVTHTLQGTSVSTDMGYDTTEGDEVEDLLRLLEEVQRQFPDVQAVSSGAIFSNYQRTRVEHVCARLNLTSLAYLWRRPQHELMDEMLDRGVHAILVKVASMGIYIVTICERFLTFIC
;
A
#
# COMPACT_ATOMS: atom_id res chain seq x y z
N MET A 1 5.36 14.94 10.61
CA MET A 1 4.38 15.32 9.57
C MET A 1 3.12 14.49 9.77
N LYS A 2 1.97 15.02 9.34
CA LYS A 2 0.72 14.25 9.25
C LYS A 2 0.69 13.46 7.95
N VAL A 3 0.46 12.15 8.06
CA VAL A 3 0.64 11.17 7.00
C VAL A 3 -0.64 10.39 6.77
N VAL A 4 -1.03 10.24 5.51
CA VAL A 4 -1.96 9.19 5.08
C VAL A 4 -1.17 7.95 4.72
N ALA A 5 -1.61 6.79 5.20
CA ALA A 5 -0.98 5.51 4.86
C ALA A 5 -1.78 4.78 3.77
N LEU A 6 -1.12 4.46 2.66
CA LEU A 6 -1.67 3.53 1.67
C LEU A 6 -1.55 2.11 2.20
N VAL A 7 -2.70 1.48 2.48
CA VAL A 7 -2.76 0.17 3.14
C VAL A 7 -3.48 -0.84 2.25
N SER A 8 -2.84 -1.99 2.02
CA SER A 8 -3.41 -3.13 1.28
C SER A 8 -3.88 -4.26 2.18
N GLY A 9 -3.59 -4.18 3.49
CA GLY A 9 -3.79 -5.28 4.44
C GLY A 9 -2.59 -6.24 4.52
N GLY A 10 -1.59 -6.07 3.64
CA GLY A 10 -0.34 -6.83 3.68
C GLY A 10 0.67 -6.28 4.70
N LYS A 11 1.59 -7.16 5.15
CA LYS A 11 2.64 -6.85 6.14
C LYS A 11 3.49 -5.62 5.78
N ASP A 12 3.76 -5.39 4.50
CA ASP A 12 4.67 -4.34 4.05
C ASP A 12 4.05 -2.96 4.23
N SER A 13 2.75 -2.83 3.92
CA SER A 13 2.00 -1.60 4.17
C SER A 13 1.90 -1.30 5.67
N ILE A 14 1.68 -2.32 6.50
CA ILE A 14 1.64 -2.19 7.97
C ILE A 14 3.01 -1.76 8.51
N TYR A 15 4.07 -2.42 8.07
CA TYR A 15 5.42 -2.09 8.51
C TYR A 15 5.88 -0.71 8.05
N SER A 16 5.42 -0.25 6.87
CA SER A 16 5.68 1.12 6.40
C SER A 16 5.05 2.17 7.34
N MET A 17 3.87 1.91 7.89
CA MET A 17 3.28 2.76 8.94
C MET A 17 4.13 2.76 10.21
N MET A 18 4.62 1.60 10.65
CA MET A 18 5.51 1.51 11.81
C MET A 18 6.79 2.32 11.61
N LYS A 19 7.35 2.31 10.39
CA LYS A 19 8.49 3.17 10.04
C LYS A 19 8.13 4.65 10.07
N CYS A 20 6.96 5.04 9.57
CA CYS A 20 6.52 6.44 9.66
C CYS A 20 6.47 6.89 11.13
N VAL A 21 5.84 6.11 12.01
CA VAL A 21 5.77 6.41 13.44
C VAL A 21 7.16 6.46 14.07
N SER A 22 8.07 5.53 13.73
CA SER A 22 9.43 5.55 14.27
C SER A 22 10.26 6.76 13.85
N HIS A 23 9.92 7.40 12.73
CA HIS A 23 10.55 8.64 12.26
C HIS A 23 9.82 9.90 12.77
N GLY A 24 8.88 9.77 13.71
CA GLY A 24 8.17 10.89 14.32
C GLY A 24 7.02 11.44 13.46
N HIS A 25 6.52 10.65 12.51
CA HIS A 25 5.31 11.00 11.76
C HIS A 25 4.05 10.50 12.47
N GLU A 26 2.96 11.23 12.27
CA GLU A 26 1.63 10.91 12.79
C GLU A 26 0.80 10.34 11.64
N ILE A 27 0.32 9.10 11.78
CA ILE A 27 -0.64 8.53 10.84
C ILE A 27 -2.02 9.07 11.21
N ILE A 28 -2.66 9.81 10.30
CA ILE A 28 -3.93 10.48 10.56
C ILE A 28 -5.12 9.78 9.89
N CYS A 29 -4.87 8.99 8.85
CA CYS A 29 -5.87 8.15 8.20
C CYS A 29 -5.22 7.04 7.38
N LEU A 30 -6.00 5.99 7.12
CA LEU A 30 -5.66 4.94 6.18
C LEU A 30 -6.39 5.18 4.86
N ALA A 31 -5.75 4.86 3.74
CA ALA A 31 -6.35 4.97 2.43
C ALA A 31 -6.10 3.72 1.59
N THR A 32 -7.12 3.29 0.84
CA THR A 32 -7.06 2.07 0.03
C THR A 32 -7.87 2.22 -1.25
N LEU A 33 -7.33 1.75 -2.37
CA LEU A 33 -8.12 1.54 -3.58
C LEU A 33 -8.79 0.16 -3.52
N GLN A 34 -10.10 0.13 -3.74
CA GLN A 34 -10.90 -1.08 -3.73
C GLN A 34 -11.21 -1.55 -5.16
N PRO A 35 -11.27 -2.86 -5.41
CA PRO A 35 -11.73 -3.38 -6.69
C PRO A 35 -13.20 -2.97 -6.94
N PRO A 36 -13.63 -2.87 -8.21
CA PRO A 36 -15.00 -2.48 -8.58
C PRO A 36 -16.06 -3.48 -8.10
N HIS A 37 -15.71 -4.76 -8.01
CA HIS A 37 -16.57 -5.81 -7.47
C HIS A 37 -15.85 -6.61 -6.37
N ALA A 38 -16.59 -6.96 -5.32
CA ALA A 38 -16.07 -7.78 -4.23
C ALA A 38 -15.67 -9.17 -4.75
N ASN A 39 -14.43 -9.58 -4.48
CA ASN A 39 -13.80 -10.84 -4.94
C ASN A 39 -13.37 -10.90 -6.41
N GLU A 40 -13.28 -9.77 -7.12
CA GLU A 40 -12.67 -9.74 -8.44
C GLU A 40 -11.16 -9.54 -8.31
N GLU A 41 -10.37 -10.46 -8.87
CA GLU A 41 -8.94 -10.24 -9.05
C GLU A 41 -8.78 -9.22 -10.18
N VAL A 42 -8.31 -8.03 -9.82
CA VAL A 42 -7.97 -7.01 -10.81
C VAL A 42 -6.58 -7.31 -11.33
N ASP A 43 -6.42 -7.35 -12.65
CA ASP A 43 -5.10 -7.33 -13.32
C ASP A 43 -4.47 -5.93 -13.13
N SER A 44 -4.02 -5.64 -11.90
CA SER A 44 -3.39 -4.37 -11.51
C SER A 44 -1.91 -4.55 -11.18
N PHE A 45 -1.09 -3.71 -11.85
CA PHE A 45 0.30 -3.38 -11.53
C PHE A 45 0.55 -2.98 -10.06
N MET A 46 -0.44 -2.30 -9.49
CA MET A 46 -0.26 -1.47 -8.30
C MET A 46 -0.98 -2.01 -7.07
N PHE A 47 -2.18 -2.57 -7.26
CA PHE A 47 -3.14 -2.76 -6.19
C PHE A 47 -3.55 -4.22 -6.08
N GLN A 48 -3.40 -4.75 -4.86
CA GLN A 48 -3.82 -6.10 -4.56
C GLN A 48 -5.31 -6.13 -4.19
N SER A 49 -6.06 -7.04 -4.82
CA SER A 49 -7.50 -7.20 -4.57
C SER A 49 -7.81 -7.98 -3.29
N ILE A 50 -6.85 -8.78 -2.81
CA ILE A 50 -7.02 -9.66 -1.64
C ILE A 50 -6.71 -8.90 -0.36
N GLY A 51 -7.64 -8.95 0.60
CA GLY A 51 -7.44 -8.39 1.94
C GLY A 51 -7.83 -6.92 2.09
N THR A 52 -8.34 -6.27 1.02
CA THR A 52 -8.85 -4.88 1.09
C THR A 52 -9.98 -4.73 2.10
N HIS A 53 -10.83 -5.75 2.28
CA HIS A 53 -11.87 -5.79 3.31
C HIS A 53 -11.30 -5.79 4.75
N VAL A 54 -10.07 -6.29 4.95
CA VAL A 54 -9.43 -6.30 6.27
C VAL A 54 -8.94 -4.90 6.64
N VAL A 55 -8.72 -4.01 5.67
CA VAL A 55 -8.21 -2.66 5.94
C VAL A 55 -9.20 -1.83 6.75
N GLU A 56 -10.51 -2.00 6.52
CA GLU A 56 -11.55 -1.39 7.36
C GLU A 56 -11.39 -1.77 8.83
N HIS A 57 -11.17 -3.07 9.09
CA HIS A 57 -10.96 -3.57 10.44
C HIS A 57 -9.62 -3.14 11.03
N ILE A 58 -8.56 -3.03 10.22
CA ILE A 58 -7.27 -2.48 10.67
C ILE A 58 -7.46 -1.02 11.09
N ALA A 59 -8.15 -0.21 10.29
CA ALA A 59 -8.44 1.19 10.60
C ALA A 59 -9.25 1.31 11.90
N ALA A 60 -10.29 0.48 12.06
CA ALA A 60 -11.10 0.43 13.28
C ALA A 60 -10.28 0.07 14.52
N CYS A 61 -9.40 -0.93 14.43
CA CYS A 61 -8.50 -1.32 15.52
C CYS A 61 -7.46 -0.25 15.86
N MET A 62 -7.06 0.56 14.88
CA MET A 62 -6.16 1.69 15.07
C MET A 62 -6.90 2.97 15.52
N GLU A 63 -8.23 2.94 15.57
CA GLU A 63 -9.08 4.10 15.83
C GLU A 63 -8.80 5.26 14.84
N LEU A 64 -8.48 4.91 13.60
CA LEU A 64 -8.18 5.85 12.53
C LEU A 64 -9.29 5.86 11.46
N PRO A 65 -9.56 7.03 10.84
CA PRO A 65 -10.40 7.11 9.66
C PRO A 65 -9.85 6.27 8.51
N TRP A 66 -10.77 5.74 7.71
CA TRP A 66 -10.46 5.00 6.49
C TRP A 66 -11.12 5.67 5.29
N VAL A 67 -10.31 6.07 4.32
CA VAL A 67 -10.76 6.63 3.05
C VAL A 67 -10.58 5.58 1.95
N THR A 68 -11.63 5.35 1.18
CA THR A 68 -11.61 4.37 0.09
C THR A 68 -12.08 5.01 -1.20
N HIS A 69 -11.53 4.54 -2.32
CA HIS A 69 -12.00 4.86 -3.65
C HIS A 69 -12.01 3.59 -4.50
N THR A 70 -12.97 3.50 -5.41
CA THR A 70 -13.08 2.34 -6.29
C THR A 70 -12.12 2.50 -7.47
N LEU A 71 -11.31 1.47 -7.71
CA LEU A 71 -10.46 1.35 -8.87
C LEU A 71 -11.34 1.14 -10.12
N GLN A 72 -11.22 2.05 -11.09
CA GLN A 72 -11.95 2.04 -12.35
C GLN A 72 -11.00 1.94 -13.55
N GLY A 73 -9.82 2.52 -13.43
CA GLY A 73 -8.77 2.46 -14.43
C GLY A 73 -8.07 1.10 -14.48
N THR A 74 -7.38 0.87 -15.58
CA THR A 74 -6.53 -0.30 -15.80
C THR A 74 -5.06 0.13 -15.88
N SER A 75 -4.11 -0.80 -15.85
CA SER A 75 -2.70 -0.46 -16.08
C SER A 75 -2.48 -0.14 -17.57
N VAL A 76 -2.63 1.13 -17.96
CA VAL A 76 -2.53 1.59 -19.36
C VAL A 76 -1.11 2.03 -19.68
N SER A 77 -0.53 2.89 -18.83
CA SER A 77 0.88 3.26 -18.89
C SER A 77 1.67 2.19 -18.16
N THR A 78 2.60 1.52 -18.83
CA THR A 78 3.48 0.49 -18.22
C THR A 78 4.95 0.87 -18.21
N ASP A 79 5.27 2.07 -18.70
CA ASP A 79 6.63 2.59 -18.76
C ASP A 79 7.18 2.96 -17.37
N MET A 80 8.51 3.15 -17.30
CA MET A 80 9.21 3.53 -16.06
C MET A 80 8.93 4.97 -15.62
N GLY A 81 8.69 5.86 -16.60
CA GLY A 81 8.13 7.19 -16.37
C GLY A 81 6.62 7.14 -16.51
N TYR A 82 5.91 7.90 -15.68
CA TYR A 82 4.46 8.03 -15.78
C TYR A 82 4.12 9.43 -16.27
N ASP A 83 3.41 9.49 -17.40
CA ASP A 83 2.69 10.67 -17.86
C ASP A 83 1.21 10.48 -17.56
N THR A 84 0.51 11.57 -17.24
CA THR A 84 -0.95 11.55 -16.98
C THR A 84 -1.68 10.86 -18.12
N THR A 85 -2.25 9.69 -17.82
CA THR A 85 -2.87 8.82 -18.81
C THR A 85 -4.34 8.63 -18.45
N GLU A 86 -5.23 9.00 -19.37
CA GLU A 86 -6.68 8.87 -19.15
C GLU A 86 -7.06 7.38 -19.05
N GLY A 87 -7.81 7.05 -17.99
CA GLY A 87 -8.23 5.67 -17.73
C GLY A 87 -7.18 4.79 -17.04
N ASP A 88 -6.05 5.36 -16.58
CA ASP A 88 -5.03 4.63 -15.85
C ASP A 88 -5.35 4.54 -14.34
N GLU A 89 -5.00 3.41 -13.73
CA GLU A 89 -5.12 3.15 -12.28
C GLU A 89 -4.45 4.22 -11.39
N VAL A 90 -3.44 4.92 -11.91
CA VAL A 90 -2.76 6.00 -11.19
C VAL A 90 -3.66 7.23 -11.00
N GLU A 91 -4.58 7.50 -11.91
CA GLU A 91 -5.54 8.59 -11.75
C GLU A 91 -6.60 8.27 -10.70
N ASP A 92 -6.88 6.99 -10.43
CA ASP A 92 -7.73 6.60 -9.29
C ASP A 92 -7.01 6.84 -7.96
N LEU A 93 -5.69 6.61 -7.90
CA LEU A 93 -4.89 6.95 -6.73
C LEU A 93 -4.88 8.46 -6.48
N LEU A 94 -4.83 9.27 -7.54
CA LEU A 94 -4.98 10.72 -7.42
C LEU A 94 -6.32 11.07 -6.79
N ARG A 95 -7.44 10.56 -7.32
CA ARG A 95 -8.79 10.83 -6.80
C ARG A 95 -8.93 10.42 -5.34
N LEU A 96 -8.35 9.27 -4.96
CA LEU A 96 -8.30 8.82 -3.57
C LEU A 96 -7.58 9.84 -2.67
N LEU A 97 -6.41 10.33 -3.09
CA LEU A 97 -5.62 11.25 -2.30
C LEU A 97 -6.18 12.69 -2.29
N GLU A 98 -6.89 13.10 -3.35
CA GLU A 98 -7.70 14.33 -3.35
C GLU A 98 -8.82 14.25 -2.32
N GLU A 99 -9.51 13.11 -2.23
CA GLU A 99 -10.53 12.87 -1.20
C GLU A 99 -9.93 12.91 0.22
N VAL A 100 -8.75 12.32 0.40
CA VAL A 100 -8.00 12.42 1.66
C VAL A 100 -7.68 13.87 1.99
N GLN A 101 -7.15 14.68 1.06
CA GLN A 101 -6.87 16.10 1.31
C GLN A 101 -8.15 16.90 1.61
N ARG A 102 -9.28 16.54 1.00
CA ARG A 102 -10.57 17.17 1.27
C ARG A 102 -11.04 16.92 2.71
N GLN A 103 -10.88 15.69 3.21
CA GLN A 103 -11.27 15.31 4.57
C GLN A 103 -10.23 15.73 5.62
N PHE A 104 -8.96 15.75 5.24
CA PHE A 104 -7.80 16.03 6.09
C PHE A 104 -6.88 17.07 5.44
N PRO A 105 -7.24 18.37 5.47
CA PRO A 105 -6.51 19.42 4.74
C PRO A 105 -5.08 19.67 5.22
N ASP A 106 -4.73 19.15 6.40
CA ASP A 106 -3.42 19.26 7.01
C ASP A 106 -2.52 18.05 6.76
N VAL A 107 -2.94 17.09 5.93
CA VAL A 107 -2.10 15.99 5.45
C VAL A 107 -0.92 16.55 4.64
N GLN A 108 0.28 16.04 4.89
CA GLN A 108 1.51 16.56 4.30
C GLN A 108 2.27 15.49 3.50
N ALA A 109 1.95 14.22 3.72
CA ALA A 109 2.74 13.12 3.21
C ALA A 109 1.92 11.84 3.04
N VAL A 110 2.38 10.98 2.13
CA VAL A 110 1.77 9.69 1.81
C VAL A 110 2.79 8.58 2.10
N SER A 111 2.42 7.62 2.94
CA SER A 111 3.23 6.43 3.18
C SER A 111 2.87 5.31 2.22
N SER A 112 3.88 4.69 1.60
CA SER A 112 3.71 3.53 0.71
C SER A 112 4.55 2.34 1.16
N GLY A 113 4.04 1.13 0.93
CA GLY A 113 4.69 -0.14 1.30
C GLY A 113 5.60 -0.72 0.21
N ALA A 114 5.93 0.02 -0.85
CA ALA A 114 6.70 -0.50 -1.98
C ALA A 114 8.16 -0.82 -1.58
N ILE A 115 8.58 -2.08 -1.75
CA ILE A 115 9.93 -2.54 -1.39
C ILE A 115 10.90 -2.45 -2.58
N PHE A 116 10.57 -3.07 -3.70
CA PHE A 116 11.50 -3.18 -4.83
C PHE A 116 10.98 -2.54 -6.12
N SER A 117 9.66 -2.45 -6.27
CA SER A 117 9.03 -1.97 -7.49
C SER A 117 9.28 -0.47 -7.68
N ASN A 118 10.18 -0.11 -8.60
CA ASN A 118 10.32 1.27 -9.06
C ASN A 118 9.02 1.77 -9.69
N TYR A 119 8.31 0.88 -10.40
CA TYR A 119 7.00 1.14 -11.02
C TYR A 119 5.98 1.67 -10.00
N GLN A 120 5.89 1.05 -8.83
CA GLN A 120 4.98 1.48 -7.76
C GLN A 120 5.43 2.80 -7.13
N ARG A 121 6.74 2.92 -6.88
CA ARG A 121 7.29 4.13 -6.25
C ARG A 121 7.10 5.37 -7.12
N THR A 122 7.44 5.30 -8.41
CA THR A 122 7.38 6.47 -9.31
C THR A 122 5.95 6.96 -9.51
N ARG A 123 4.96 6.06 -9.55
CA ARG A 123 3.53 6.42 -9.62
C ARG A 123 3.05 7.15 -8.38
N VAL A 124 3.37 6.62 -7.18
CA VAL A 124 3.02 7.30 -5.92
C VAL A 124 3.72 8.66 -5.84
N GLU A 125 5.01 8.74 -6.19
CA GLU A 125 5.76 10.00 -6.24
C GLU A 125 5.14 11.01 -7.22
N HIS A 126 4.71 10.56 -8.40
CA HIS A 126 4.07 11.40 -9.39
C HIS A 126 2.74 11.98 -8.88
N VAL A 127 1.89 11.16 -8.27
CA VAL A 127 0.63 11.62 -7.66
C VAL A 127 0.91 12.58 -6.50
N CYS A 128 1.86 12.25 -5.64
CA CYS A 128 2.26 13.12 -4.53
C CYS A 128 2.76 14.49 -5.01
N ALA A 129 3.57 14.52 -6.08
CA ALA A 129 4.06 15.76 -6.66
C ALA A 129 2.91 16.66 -7.16
N ARG A 130 1.88 16.09 -7.79
CA ARG A 130 0.69 16.82 -8.26
C ARG A 130 -0.13 17.41 -7.12
N LEU A 131 -0.19 16.72 -5.99
CA LEU A 131 -0.95 17.13 -4.81
C LEU A 131 -0.12 17.92 -3.78
N ASN A 132 1.13 18.22 -4.09
CA ASN A 132 2.08 18.86 -3.18
C ASN A 132 2.23 18.11 -1.84
N LEU A 133 2.27 16.78 -1.91
CA LEU A 133 2.51 15.85 -0.79
C LEU A 133 3.91 15.27 -0.86
N THR A 134 4.46 14.88 0.29
CA THR A 134 5.73 14.15 0.35
C THR A 134 5.49 12.64 0.27
N SER A 135 6.12 11.96 -0.70
CA SER A 135 6.09 10.49 -0.76
C SER A 135 7.09 9.88 0.24
N LEU A 136 6.61 9.04 1.16
CA LEU A 136 7.40 8.31 2.14
C LEU A 136 7.43 6.82 1.75
N ALA A 137 8.60 6.36 1.29
CA ALA A 137 8.82 4.98 0.86
C ALA A 137 10.01 4.35 1.63
N TYR A 138 9.88 4.22 2.95
CA TYR A 138 10.98 3.77 3.83
C TYR A 138 11.48 2.36 3.56
N LEU A 139 10.67 1.51 2.92
CA LEU A 139 11.03 0.13 2.62
C LEU A 139 11.74 0.01 1.26
N TRP A 140 11.77 1.07 0.46
CA TRP A 140 12.27 1.01 -0.90
C TRP A 140 13.78 0.74 -0.94
N ARG A 141 14.19 -0.24 -1.76
CA ARG A 141 15.57 -0.76 -1.91
C ARG A 141 16.20 -1.30 -0.62
N ARG A 142 15.41 -1.58 0.41
CA ARG A 142 15.90 -2.33 1.58
C ARG A 142 16.01 -3.83 1.25
N PRO A 143 17.02 -4.54 1.77
CA PRO A 143 17.12 -5.99 1.61
C PRO A 143 15.92 -6.69 2.26
N GLN A 144 15.26 -7.58 1.51
CA GLN A 144 14.03 -8.25 1.98
C GLN A 144 14.24 -9.11 3.24
N HIS A 145 15.39 -9.75 3.37
CA HIS A 145 15.72 -10.56 4.55
C HIS A 145 15.83 -9.69 5.82
N GLU A 146 16.52 -8.55 5.73
CA GLU A 146 16.59 -7.59 6.83
C GLU A 146 15.21 -7.06 7.20
N LEU A 147 14.39 -6.70 6.20
CA LEU A 147 13.02 -6.23 6.47
C LEU A 147 12.20 -7.29 7.19
N MET A 148 12.35 -8.56 6.81
CA MET A 148 11.68 -9.66 7.48
C MET A 148 12.12 -9.77 8.93
N ASP A 149 13.43 -9.86 9.18
CA ASP A 149 14.00 -9.97 10.53
C ASP A 149 13.56 -8.79 11.41
N GLU A 150 13.61 -7.56 10.88
CA GLU A 150 13.13 -6.38 11.60
C GLU A 150 11.62 -6.45 11.91
N MET A 151 10.79 -6.96 10.99
CA MET A 151 9.36 -7.16 11.23
C MET A 151 9.15 -8.15 12.39
N LEU A 152 9.96 -9.21 12.49
CA LEU A 152 9.86 -10.21 13.55
C LEU A 152 10.22 -9.59 14.90
N ASP A 153 11.36 -8.90 14.94
CA ASP A 153 11.86 -8.24 16.13
C ASP A 153 10.91 -7.16 16.64
N ARG A 154 10.12 -6.57 15.74
CA ARG A 154 9.08 -5.58 16.05
C ARG A 154 7.71 -6.19 16.36
N GLY A 155 7.60 -7.52 16.36
CA GLY A 155 6.37 -8.24 16.72
C GLY A 155 5.28 -8.21 15.66
N VAL A 156 5.63 -7.99 14.38
CA VAL A 156 4.66 -8.06 13.28
C VAL A 156 4.22 -9.51 13.10
N HIS A 157 2.95 -9.78 13.39
CA HIS A 157 2.35 -11.10 13.19
C HIS A 157 1.71 -11.17 11.78
N ALA A 158 2.43 -11.77 10.84
CA ALA A 158 1.97 -11.92 9.46
C ALA A 158 1.39 -13.33 9.21
N ILE A 159 0.17 -13.39 8.68
CA ILE A 159 -0.50 -14.63 8.27
C ILE A 159 -0.47 -14.71 6.75
N LEU A 160 -0.08 -15.87 6.21
CA LEU A 160 -0.05 -16.10 4.78
C LEU A 160 -1.46 -16.38 4.25
N VAL A 161 -1.90 -15.58 3.28
CA VAL A 161 -3.25 -15.64 2.71
C VAL A 161 -3.30 -16.10 1.26
N LYS A 162 -2.22 -15.91 0.49
CA LYS A 162 -2.07 -16.38 -0.91
C LYS A 162 -0.61 -16.62 -1.23
N VAL A 163 -0.37 -17.54 -2.17
CA VAL A 163 0.93 -17.75 -2.81
C VAL A 163 0.77 -17.58 -4.32
N ALA A 164 1.64 -16.81 -4.94
CA ALA A 164 1.69 -16.59 -6.39
C ALA A 164 3.09 -16.91 -6.94
N SER A 165 3.61 -18.08 -6.57
CA SER A 165 4.92 -18.58 -7.01
C SER A 165 4.82 -20.07 -7.35
N MET A 166 5.44 -20.47 -8.44
CA MET A 166 5.47 -21.87 -8.86
C MET A 166 6.35 -22.68 -7.89
N GLY A 167 5.78 -23.76 -7.34
CA GLY A 167 6.51 -24.69 -6.45
C GLY A 167 6.32 -24.46 -4.95
N ILE A 168 5.54 -23.45 -4.54
CA ILE A 168 5.19 -23.24 -3.14
C ILE A 168 3.70 -23.54 -2.96
N TYR A 169 3.38 -24.61 -2.21
CA TYR A 169 2.02 -24.94 -1.80
C TYR A 169 1.81 -24.50 -0.35
N ILE A 170 0.61 -24.05 0.02
CA ILE A 170 0.26 -23.66 1.40
C ILE A 170 0.59 -24.77 2.41
N VAL A 171 0.48 -26.03 2.01
CA VAL A 171 0.77 -27.21 2.85
C VAL A 171 2.27 -27.35 3.20
N THR A 172 3.16 -26.71 2.44
CA THR A 172 4.62 -26.73 2.67
C THR A 172 5.06 -25.72 3.73
N ILE A 173 4.14 -24.90 4.25
CA ILE A 173 4.45 -23.72 5.06
C ILE A 173 4.13 -24.02 6.52
N CYS A 174 5.19 -24.08 7.34
CA CYS A 174 5.07 -24.28 8.78
C CYS A 174 4.39 -23.05 9.41
N GLU A 175 3.45 -23.26 10.34
CA GLU A 175 2.49 -22.30 10.92
C GLU A 175 3.06 -21.02 11.57
N ARG A 176 4.36 -20.74 11.41
CA ARG A 176 4.97 -19.51 11.91
C ARG A 176 5.64 -18.60 10.89
N PHE A 177 5.91 -18.99 9.63
CA PHE A 177 6.47 -18.04 8.65
C PHE A 177 6.32 -18.46 7.17
N LEU A 178 5.94 -17.51 6.30
CA LEU A 178 6.75 -16.93 5.21
C LEU A 178 5.88 -16.38 4.04
N THR A 179 5.95 -15.06 3.88
CA THR A 179 5.63 -14.11 2.78
C THR A 179 5.30 -14.63 1.37
N PHE A 180 4.35 -13.98 0.67
CA PHE A 180 4.53 -13.42 -0.70
C PHE A 180 3.40 -12.45 -1.10
N ILE A 181 3.77 -11.24 -1.55
CA ILE A 181 3.03 -10.45 -2.57
C ILE A 181 4.13 -9.86 -3.48
N CYS A 182 4.18 -10.29 -4.74
CA CYS A 182 4.82 -9.52 -5.82
C CYS A 182 3.85 -8.42 -6.25
#